data_AF-A0A8T7KC56-F1
#
_entry.id   AF-A0A8T7KC56-F1
#
_cell.length_a   1.000
_cell.length_b   1.000
_cell.length_c   1.000
_cell.angle_alpha   90.00
_cell.angle_beta   90.00
_cell.angle_gamma   90.00
#
_symmetry.space_group_name_H-M   'P 1'
#
loop_
_entity.id
_entity.type
_entity.pdbx_description
1 polymer ?
#
loop_
_entity_poly.entity_id
_entity_poly.type
_entity_poly.pdbx_seq_one_letter_code
_entity_poly.pdbx_strand_id
1 'polypeptide(L)' 'MRIKLKIIPKPSEGTRTVIESKVSPIFRGDGESDYICGHCKAVLAEKIRRGQIKNIVVHCPKCGQYSEFP' A
#
# COMPACT_ATOMS: atom_id res chain seq x y z
N MET A 1 7.07 9.59 9.39
CA MET A 1 7.99 8.45 9.20
C MET A 1 7.62 7.72 7.91
N ARG A 2 8.58 7.21 7.11
CA ARG A 2 8.27 6.43 5.89
C ARG A 2 8.50 4.94 6.11
N ILE A 3 7.49 4.14 5.85
CA ILE A 3 7.50 2.68 6.02
C ILE A 3 7.43 2.02 4.65
N LYS A 4 8.43 1.18 4.35
CA LYS A 4 8.48 0.43 3.11
C LYS A 4 7.57 -0.78 3.20
N LEU A 5 6.57 -0.87 2.31
CA LEU A 5 5.68 -2.02 2.25
C LEU A 5 6.40 -3.25 1.69
N LYS A 6 5.99 -4.43 2.16
CA LYS A 6 6.52 -5.70 1.67
C LYS A 6 5.91 -6.00 0.31
N ILE A 7 6.78 -6.32 -0.65
CA ILE A 7 6.36 -6.75 -1.98
C ILE A 7 5.87 -8.19 -1.88
N ILE A 8 4.74 -8.47 -2.53
CA ILE A 8 4.21 -9.82 -2.69
C ILE A 8 3.95 -10.11 -4.17
N PRO A 9 3.89 -11.39 -4.58
CA PRO A 9 3.31 -11.75 -5.87
C PRO A 9 1.82 -11.36 -5.93
N LYS A 10 1.25 -11.32 -7.14
CA LYS A 10 -0.19 -11.11 -7.33
C LYS A 10 -0.95 -12.18 -6.51
N PRO A 11 -1.83 -11.80 -5.58
CA PRO A 11 -2.58 -12.77 -4.80
C PRO A 11 -3.56 -13.54 -5.69
N SER A 12 -3.82 -14.80 -5.33
CA SER A 12 -4.85 -15.61 -6.00
C SER A 12 -6.24 -15.01 -5.81
N GLU A 13 -7.09 -15.14 -6.81
CA GLU A 13 -8.46 -14.62 -6.77
C GLU A 13 -9.22 -15.17 -5.55
N GLY A 14 -9.98 -14.31 -4.88
CA GLY A 14 -10.74 -14.67 -3.67
C GLY A 14 -9.92 -14.84 -2.38
N THR A 15 -8.59 -14.70 -2.38
CA THR A 15 -7.75 -14.94 -1.17
C THR A 15 -7.40 -13.69 -0.37
N ARG A 16 -7.40 -12.51 -1.01
CA ARG A 16 -7.00 -11.23 -0.42
C ARG A 16 -7.84 -10.10 -1.02
N THR A 17 -8.11 -9.08 -0.22
CA THR A 17 -8.66 -7.81 -0.72
C THR A 17 -7.53 -7.02 -1.38
N VAL A 18 -7.65 -6.83 -2.69
CA VAL A 18 -6.72 -6.02 -3.49
C VAL A 18 -7.37 -4.68 -3.78
N ILE A 19 -6.66 -3.61 -3.43
CA ILE A 19 -7.05 -2.24 -3.76
C ILE A 19 -6.26 -1.79 -4.98
N GLU A 20 -7.00 -1.54 -6.06
CA GLU A 20 -6.47 -0.96 -7.28
C GLU A 20 -6.83 0.51 -7.35
N SER A 21 -5.85 1.35 -7.64
CA SER A 21 -6.06 2.78 -7.85
C SER A 21 -5.27 3.21 -9.07
N LYS A 22 -5.75 4.24 -9.77
CA LYS A 22 -5.02 4.91 -10.86
C LYS A 22 -4.18 6.09 -10.35
N VAL A 23 -4.37 6.49 -9.09
CA VAL A 23 -3.74 7.67 -8.47
C VAL A 23 -3.01 7.29 -7.19
N SER A 24 -1.97 8.07 -6.87
CA SER A 24 -1.16 7.92 -5.67
C SER A 24 -1.05 9.29 -4.96
N PRO A 25 -1.19 9.37 -3.61
CA PRO A 25 -1.42 8.25 -2.68
C PRO A 25 -2.84 7.67 -2.78
N ILE A 26 -2.98 6.38 -2.51
CA ILE A 26 -4.24 5.62 -2.52
C ILE A 26 -5.06 5.93 -1.28
N PHE A 27 -4.39 6.07 -0.13
CA PHE A 27 -5.00 6.42 1.15
C PHE A 27 -4.40 7.70 1.70
N ARG A 28 -5.23 8.53 2.33
CA ARG A 28 -4.82 9.69 3.11
C ARG A 28 -5.47 9.63 4.48
N GLY A 29 -4.69 9.86 5.52
CA GLY A 29 -5.18 10.01 6.89
C GLY A 29 -4.59 11.25 7.57
N ASP A 30 -4.56 11.20 8.89
CA ASP A 30 -4.08 12.25 9.79
C ASP A 30 -3.03 11.76 10.82
N GLY A 31 -2.48 10.56 10.60
CA GLY A 31 -1.40 10.00 11.41
C GLY A 31 0.00 10.43 10.98
N GLU A 32 1.00 9.70 11.45
CA GLU A 32 2.42 10.10 11.35
C GLU A 32 3.25 9.26 10.36
N SER A 33 2.66 8.21 9.79
CA SER A 33 3.37 7.24 8.95
C SER A 33 2.91 7.27 7.50
N ASP A 34 3.85 7.45 6.58
CA ASP A 34 3.62 7.28 5.15
C ASP A 34 4.08 5.89 4.74
N TYR A 35 3.25 5.18 3.98
CA TYR A 35 3.62 3.89 3.42
C TYR A 35 4.02 4.05 1.97
N ILE A 36 5.21 3.56 1.64
CA ILE A 36 5.78 3.64 0.30
C ILE A 36 5.85 2.25 -0.34
N CYS A 37 5.72 2.22 -1.67
CA CYS A 37 5.88 1.01 -2.46
C CYS A 37 7.26 0.38 -2.18
N GLY A 38 7.28 -0.94 -1.96
CA GLY A 38 8.51 -1.68 -1.75
C GLY A 38 9.45 -1.69 -2.97
N HIS A 39 8.93 -1.43 -4.17
CA HIS A 39 9.70 -1.45 -5.40
C HIS A 39 10.14 -0.05 -5.84
N CYS A 40 9.21 0.80 -6.27
CA CYS A 40 9.52 2.12 -6.84
C CYS A 40 9.54 3.29 -5.83
N LYS A 41 9.33 3.02 -4.54
CA LYS A 41 9.29 4.02 -3.45
C LYS A 41 8.18 5.09 -3.58
N ALA A 42 7.23 4.92 -4.51
CA ALA A 42 6.06 5.81 -4.62
C ALA A 42 5.24 5.79 -3.33
N VAL A 43 4.69 6.93 -2.91
CA VAL A 43 3.83 7.03 -1.72
C VAL A 43 2.48 6.38 -2.01
N LEU A 44 2.18 5.26 -1.35
CA LEU A 44 0.93 4.52 -1.52
C LEU A 44 -0.10 4.91 -0.46
N ALA A 45 0.32 5.26 0.74
CA ALA A 45 -0.53 5.86 1.74
C ALA A 45 0.21 6.98 2.48
N GLU A 46 -0.49 8.05 2.80
CA GLU A 46 0.06 9.24 3.44
C GLU A 46 -0.65 9.49 4.78
N LYS A 47 0.14 9.86 5.81
CA LYS A 47 -0.36 10.20 7.15
C LYS A 47 -1.27 9.13 7.75
N ILE A 48 -0.80 7.90 7.84
CA ILE A 48 -1.58 6.78 8.38
C ILE A 48 -1.24 6.55 9.85
N ARG A 49 -2.26 6.37 10.69
CA ARG A 49 -2.09 5.98 12.09
C ARG A 49 -1.74 4.50 12.19
N ARG A 50 -0.95 4.11 13.19
CA ARG A 50 -0.58 2.71 13.39
C ARG A 50 -1.83 1.84 13.56
N GLY A 51 -1.98 0.85 12.69
CA GLY A 51 -3.11 -0.09 12.70
C GLY A 51 -4.41 0.40 12.06
N GLN A 52 -4.43 1.59 11.45
CA GLN A 52 -5.59 2.10 10.69
C GLN A 52 -5.83 1.30 9.40
N ILE A 53 -4.76 0.77 8.80
CA ILE A 53 -4.81 -0.08 7.63
C ILE A 53 -4.14 -1.41 7.99
N LYS A 54 -4.85 -2.52 7.75
CA LYS A 54 -4.36 -3.89 8.01
C LYS A 54 -4.95 -4.87 7.00
N ASN A 55 -4.23 -5.95 6.73
CA ASN A 55 -4.72 -7.09 5.92
C ASN A 55 -5.20 -6.74 4.50
N ILE A 56 -4.70 -5.65 3.92
CA ILE A 56 -5.01 -5.29 2.53
C ILE A 56 -3.76 -5.35 1.66
N VAL A 57 -3.98 -5.71 0.40
CA VAL A 57 -2.98 -5.65 -0.65
C VAL A 57 -3.27 -4.44 -1.51
N VAL A 58 -2.24 -3.71 -1.93
CA VAL A 58 -2.37 -2.62 -2.90
C VAL A 58 -1.62 -2.95 -4.16
N HIS A 59 -2.24 -2.61 -5.30
CA HIS A 59 -1.59 -2.62 -6.59
C HIS A 59 -1.01 -1.22 -6.85
N CYS A 60 0.30 -1.12 -7.01
CA CYS A 60 0.98 0.17 -7.18
C CYS A 60 0.64 0.81 -8.54
N PRO A 61 0.03 2.00 -8.60
CA PRO A 61 -0.30 2.67 -9.87
C PRO A 61 0.92 3.08 -10.70
N LYS A 62 2.11 3.15 -10.08
CA LYS A 62 3.34 3.65 -10.72
C LYS A 62 4.18 2.54 -11.37
N CYS A 63 4.23 1.36 -10.77
CA CYS A 63 5.10 0.27 -11.24
C CYS A 63 4.37 -1.07 -11.42
N GLY A 64 3.08 -1.17 -11.08
CA GLY A 64 2.31 -2.40 -11.22
C GLY A 64 2.61 -3.49 -10.18
N GLN A 65 3.48 -3.22 -9.19
CA GLN A 65 3.81 -4.21 -8.18
C GLN A 65 2.75 -4.27 -7.07
N TYR A 66 2.49 -5.48 -6.56
CA TYR A 66 1.63 -5.71 -5.40
C TYR A 66 2.41 -5.57 -4.10
N SER A 67 1.81 -4.92 -3.10
CA SER A 67 2.40 -4.75 -1.77
C SER A 67 1.36 -4.96 -0.69
N GLU A 68 1.76 -5.57 0.43
CA GLU A 68 0.87 -5.82 1.58
C GLU A 68 1.11 -4.81 2.70
N PHE A 69 0.01 -4.34 3.31
CA PHE A 69 0.04 -3.56 4.55
C PHE A 69 0.20 -4.48 5.77
N PRO A 70 0.93 -4.03 6.81
CA PRO A 70 1.16 -4.81 8.02
C PRO A 70 -0.09 -5.05 8.86
#